data_AF-A0A832P8I4-F1
#
_entry.id   AF-A0A832P8I4-F1
#
_cell.length_a   1.000
_cell.length_b   1.000
_cell.length_c   1.000
_cell.angle_alpha   90.00
_cell.angle_beta   90.00
_cell.angle_gamma   90.00
#
_symmetry.space_group_name_H-M   'P 1'
#
loop_
_entity.id
_entity.type
_entity.pdbx_description
1 polymer ?
#
loop_
_entity_poly.entity_id
_entity_poly.type
_entity_poly.pdbx_seq_one_letter_code
_entity_poly.pdbx_strand_id
1 'polypeptide(L)'
;MKQEKMDVFLLTKPPFSPRSELCLKLAARSGKARIYLAGDGVYNLLTGIEKLPECDVYACKEDLEARAIMAGEKVTVPDDFYSDFIEDIMEHCRHEYTF
;
A
#
# COMPACT_ATOMS: atom_id res chain seq x y z
N MET A 1 -6.94 25.91 1.65
CA MET A 1 -6.14 25.07 2.57
C MET A 1 -5.17 24.27 1.72
N LYS A 2 -3.86 24.24 2.06
CA LYS A 2 -2.95 23.32 1.37
C LYS A 2 -3.35 21.89 1.76
N GLN A 3 -3.69 21.04 0.80
CA GLN A 3 -3.87 19.61 1.06
C GLN A 3 -2.55 19.06 1.60
N GLU A 4 -2.63 18.29 2.69
CA GLU A 4 -1.48 17.56 3.20
C GLU A 4 -1.07 16.51 2.20
N LYS A 5 0.17 16.61 1.72
CA LYS A 5 0.76 15.60 0.83
C LYS A 5 1.24 14.39 1.62
N MET A 6 1.23 13.22 0.99
CA MET A 6 1.69 11.95 1.57
C MET A 6 2.66 11.25 0.63
N ASP A 7 3.46 10.32 1.16
CA ASP A 7 4.28 9.45 0.31
C ASP A 7 3.45 8.22 -0.11
N VAL A 8 3.55 7.83 -1.37
CA VAL A 8 2.77 6.74 -1.96
C VAL A 8 3.71 5.59 -2.33
N PHE A 9 3.36 4.38 -1.89
CA PHE A 9 4.15 3.18 -2.09
C PHE A 9 3.34 2.14 -2.87
N LEU A 10 3.90 1.63 -3.96
CA LEU A 10 3.40 0.42 -4.62
C LEU A 10 4.30 -0.75 -4.24
N LEU A 11 3.76 -1.69 -3.47
CA LEU A 11 4.48 -2.88 -3.03
C LEU A 11 3.97 -4.12 -3.78
N THR A 12 4.83 -4.70 -4.61
CA THR A 12 4.51 -5.89 -5.43
C THR A 12 5.18 -7.17 -4.94
N LYS A 13 5.97 -7.08 -3.86
CA LYS A 13 6.81 -8.19 -3.36
C LYS A 13 6.21 -8.85 -2.12
N PRO A 14 6.39 -10.18 -1.97
CA PRO A 14 5.87 -10.92 -0.82
C PRO A 14 6.57 -10.50 0.49
N PRO A 15 5.99 -10.82 1.66
CA PRO A 15 6.63 -10.56 2.94
C PRO A 15 7.99 -11.24 3.04
N PHE A 16 8.86 -10.71 3.90
CA PHE A 16 10.24 -11.20 4.13
C PHE A 16 11.19 -11.10 2.93
N SER A 17 10.76 -10.52 1.81
CA SER A 17 11.70 -10.12 0.77
C SER A 17 12.48 -8.87 1.21
N PRO A 18 13.78 -8.72 0.85
CA PRO A 18 14.54 -7.52 1.17
C PRO A 18 13.88 -6.23 0.67
N ARG A 19 13.17 -6.31 -0.46
CA ARG A 19 12.44 -5.17 -1.03
C ARG A 19 11.21 -4.79 -0.21
N SER A 20 10.45 -5.77 0.25
CA SER A 20 9.30 -5.53 1.12
C SER A 20 9.75 -4.93 2.45
N GLU A 21 10.80 -5.48 3.06
CA GLU A 21 11.34 -4.91 4.29
C GLU A 21 11.77 -3.45 4.12
N LEU A 22 12.46 -3.12 3.02
CA LEU A 22 12.88 -1.75 2.74
C LEU A 22 11.68 -0.83 2.54
N CYS A 23 10.69 -1.26 1.76
CA CYS A 23 9.43 -0.53 1.54
C CYS A 23 8.76 -0.17 2.86
N LEU A 24 8.54 -1.16 3.74
CA LEU A 24 7.84 -0.94 5.02
C LEU A 24 8.66 -0.06 5.98
N LYS A 25 9.99 -0.23 6.00
CA LYS A 25 10.90 0.62 6.77
C LYS A 25 10.86 2.07 6.30
N LEU A 26 10.71 2.33 5.01
CA LEU A 26 10.59 3.68 4.46
C LEU A 26 9.21 4.27 4.76
N ALA A 27 8.13 3.53 4.49
CA ALA A 27 6.77 3.97 4.77
C ALA A 27 6.58 4.36 6.25
N ALA A 28 7.08 3.56 7.19
CA ALA A 28 7.02 3.85 8.62
C ALA A 28 7.81 5.11 9.05
N ARG A 29 8.67 5.66 8.18
CA ARG A 29 9.45 6.89 8.41
C ARG A 29 8.94 8.08 7.60
N SER A 30 7.99 7.88 6.71
CA SER A 30 7.44 8.92 5.83
C SER A 30 6.47 9.88 6.53
N GLY A 31 6.04 9.54 7.75
CA GLY A 31 4.90 10.15 8.41
C GLY A 31 3.63 9.60 7.77
N LYS A 32 2.82 10.47 7.17
CA LYS A 32 1.62 10.08 6.41
C LYS A 32 2.00 9.35 5.12
N ALA A 33 1.59 8.09 5.01
CA ALA A 33 1.88 7.26 3.84
C ALA A 33 0.66 6.45 3.38
N ARG A 34 0.64 6.11 2.08
CA ARG A 34 -0.30 5.15 1.51
C ARG A 34 0.44 4.00 0.87
N ILE A 35 0.04 2.78 1.17
CA ILE A 35 0.66 1.56 0.65
C ILE A 35 -0.36 0.80 -0.19
N TYR A 36 -0.11 0.75 -1.48
CA TYR A 36 -0.86 -0.01 -2.47
C TYR A 36 -0.23 -1.40 -2.65
N LEU A 37 -0.98 -2.45 -2.36
CA LEU A 37 -0.57 -3.85 -2.47
C LEU A 37 -1.13 -4.46 -3.75
N ALA A 38 -0.26 -4.95 -4.62
CA ALA A 38 -0.61 -5.66 -5.85
C ALA A 38 0.32 -6.86 -6.07
N GLY A 39 -0.03 -7.78 -6.96
CA GLY A 39 0.72 -9.01 -7.20
C GLY A 39 0.97 -9.79 -5.91
N ASP A 40 2.22 -10.22 -5.67
CA ASP A 40 2.58 -10.92 -4.43
C ASP A 40 2.65 -9.99 -3.21
N GLY A 41 2.52 -8.68 -3.41
CA GLY A 41 2.44 -7.69 -2.34
C GLY A 41 1.28 -7.93 -1.37
N VAL A 42 0.17 -8.50 -1.84
CA VAL A 42 -1.01 -8.76 -0.98
C VAL A 42 -0.74 -9.76 0.15
N TYR A 43 0.29 -10.61 0.02
CA TYR A 43 0.71 -11.50 1.12
C TYR A 43 1.22 -10.74 2.34
N ASN A 44 1.61 -9.47 2.22
CA ASN A 44 2.02 -8.67 3.39
C ASN A 44 0.86 -8.46 4.38
N LEU A 45 -0.40 -8.56 3.95
CA LEU A 45 -1.56 -8.55 4.85
C LEU A 45 -1.51 -9.67 5.91
N LEU A 46 -0.92 -10.82 5.58
CA LEU A 46 -0.77 -11.94 6.52
C LEU A 46 0.23 -11.64 7.65
N THR A 47 1.00 -10.55 7.52
CA THR A 47 1.99 -10.12 8.52
C THR A 47 1.51 -8.97 9.41
N GLY A 48 0.29 -8.46 9.18
CA GLY A 48 -0.28 -7.37 9.99
C GLY A 48 0.18 -5.97 9.56
N ILE A 49 0.51 -5.77 8.29
CA ILE A 49 0.93 -4.48 7.71
C ILE A 49 -0.08 -3.36 7.96
N GLU A 50 -1.38 -3.68 8.05
CA GLU A 50 -2.48 -2.75 8.34
C GLU A 50 -2.45 -2.14 9.74
N LYS A 51 -1.48 -2.54 10.56
CA LYS A 51 -1.23 -1.99 11.90
C LYS A 51 -0.10 -0.96 11.91
N LEU A 52 0.53 -0.67 10.76
CA LEU A 52 1.55 0.36 10.67
C LEU A 52 0.93 1.73 10.99
N PRO A 53 1.53 2.50 11.93
CA PRO A 53 1.01 3.82 12.28
C PRO A 53 1.14 4.77 11.10
N GLU A 54 0.16 5.66 10.94
CA GLU A 54 0.13 6.72 9.91
C GLU A 54 0.20 6.20 8.45
N CYS A 55 -0.07 4.92 8.25
CA CYS A 55 -0.10 4.28 6.93
C CYS A 55 -1.52 3.78 6.62
N ASP A 56 -2.11 4.28 5.54
CA ASP A 56 -3.33 3.68 4.98
C ASP A 56 -2.92 2.56 4.00
N VAL A 57 -3.57 1.40 4.09
CA VAL A 57 -3.25 0.23 3.24
C VAL A 57 -4.38 -0.03 2.27
N TYR A 58 -4.03 -0.09 0.99
CA TYR A 58 -4.91 -0.42 -0.13
C TYR A 58 -4.48 -1.74 -0.75
N ALA A 59 -5.42 -2.56 -1.20
CA ALA A 59 -5.11 -3.84 -1.82
C ALA A 59 -5.93 -4.09 -3.09
N CYS A 60 -5.26 -4.58 -4.12
CA CYS A 60 -5.85 -4.96 -5.39
C CYS A 60 -6.80 -6.16 -5.20
N LYS A 61 -8.07 -5.97 -5.56
CA LYS A 61 -9.14 -6.96 -5.34
C LYS A 61 -8.87 -8.25 -6.10
N GLU A 62 -8.49 -8.13 -7.37
CA GLU A 62 -8.20 -9.26 -8.25
C GLU A 62 -7.04 -10.12 -7.71
N ASP A 63 -6.01 -9.48 -7.16
CA ASP A 63 -4.86 -10.17 -6.58
C ASP A 63 -5.18 -10.85 -5.26
N LEU A 64 -6.06 -10.25 -4.43
CA LEU A 64 -6.58 -10.87 -3.22
C LEU A 64 -7.38 -12.12 -3.54
N GLU A 65 -8.30 -12.02 -4.51
CA GLU A 65 -9.14 -13.14 -4.97
C GLU A 65 -8.29 -14.27 -5.57
N ALA A 66 -7.35 -13.94 -6.45
CA ALA A 66 -6.45 -14.92 -7.07
C ALA A 66 -5.58 -15.70 -6.06
N ARG A 67 -5.30 -15.11 -4.89
CA ARG A 67 -4.48 -15.70 -3.82
C ARG A 67 -5.29 -16.17 -2.61
N ALA A 68 -6.62 -16.06 -2.68
CA ALA A 68 -7.56 -16.40 -1.60
C ALA A 68 -7.22 -15.71 -0.25
N ILE A 69 -6.83 -14.43 -0.29
CA ILE A 69 -6.53 -13.63 0.89
C ILE A 69 -7.74 -12.76 1.24
N MET A 70 -8.18 -12.82 2.48
CA MET A 70 -9.21 -11.91 2.99
C MET A 70 -8.56 -10.61 3.49
N ALA A 71 -9.05 -9.48 2.99
CA ALA A 71 -8.68 -8.18 3.51
C ALA A 71 -9.24 -7.99 4.94
N GLY A 72 -8.44 -7.44 5.84
CA GLY A 72 -8.90 -7.05 7.17
C GLY A 72 -9.65 -5.72 7.15
N GLU A 73 -10.37 -5.39 8.23
CA GLU A 73 -11.21 -4.18 8.32
C GLU A 73 -10.46 -2.85 8.13
N LYS A 74 -9.14 -2.85 8.34
CA LYS A 74 -8.27 -1.67 8.19
C LYS A 74 -7.64 -1.54 6.80
N VAL A 75 -8.02 -2.41 5.86
CA VAL A 75 -7.51 -2.43 4.49
C VAL A 75 -8.61 -1.93 3.58
N THR A 76 -8.31 -0.91 2.79
CA THR A 76 -9.21 -0.43 1.74
C THR A 76 -9.05 -1.32 0.51
N VAL A 77 -10.14 -1.85 -0.01
CA VAL A 77 -10.17 -2.60 -1.27
C VAL A 77 -10.97 -1.78 -2.26
N PRO A 78 -10.32 -0.93 -3.08
CA PRO A 78 -11.01 -0.09 -4.05
C PRO A 78 -11.58 -0.92 -5.20
N ASP A 79 -12.67 -0.43 -5.81
CA ASP A 79 -13.27 -1.05 -7.00
C ASP A 79 -12.37 -0.87 -8.23
N ASP A 80 -11.65 0.25 -8.33
CA ASP A 80 -10.63 0.51 -9.37
C ASP A 80 -9.30 0.90 -8.74
N PHE A 81 -8.52 -0.11 -8.38
CA PHE A 81 -7.24 0.04 -7.69
C PHE A 81 -6.25 0.94 -8.41
N TYR A 82 -6.15 0.83 -9.74
CA TYR A 82 -5.17 1.60 -10.49
C TYR A 82 -5.61 3.05 -10.69
N SER A 83 -6.91 3.30 -10.87
CA SER A 83 -7.41 4.67 -10.91
C SER A 83 -7.17 5.41 -9.59
N ASP A 84 -7.50 4.80 -8.45
CA ASP A 84 -7.25 5.41 -7.13
C ASP A 84 -5.76 5.65 -6.88
N PHE A 85 -4.91 4.67 -7.23
CA PHE A 85 -3.45 4.80 -7.12
C PHE A 85 -2.89 5.97 -7.95
N ILE A 86 -3.37 6.13 -9.19
CA ILE A 86 -2.91 7.17 -10.08
C ILE A 86 -3.42 8.55 -9.63
N GLU A 87 -4.66 8.66 -9.15
CA GLU A 87 -5.19 9.90 -8.57
C GLU A 87 -4.34 10.36 -7.37
N ASP A 88 -3.99 9.42 -6.49
CA ASP A 88 -3.11 9.71 -5.36
C ASP A 88 -1.74 10.22 -5.75
N ILE A 89 -1.14 9.62 -6.80
CA ILE A 89 0.12 10.10 -7.37
C ILE A 89 -0.02 11.52 -7.93
N MET A 90 -1.09 11.78 -8.69
CA MET A 90 -1.25 13.07 -9.38
C MET A 90 -1.57 14.23 -8.43
N GLU A 91 -2.47 14.00 -7.47
CA GLU A 91 -3.09 15.09 -6.70
C GLU A 91 -2.55 15.20 -5.27
N HIS A 92 -2.06 14.11 -4.69
CA HIS A 92 -1.82 14.03 -3.24
C HIS A 92 -0.40 13.60 -2.86
N CYS A 93 0.40 13.19 -3.84
CA CYS A 93 1.72 12.64 -3.61
C CYS A 93 2.80 13.71 -3.40
N ARG A 94 3.70 13.42 -2.46
CA ARG A 94 4.98 14.09 -2.28
C ARG A 94 6.11 13.31 -2.96
N HIS A 95 6.18 12.00 -2.71
CA HIS A 95 7.09 11.07 -3.35
C HIS A 95 6.41 9.73 -3.62
N GLU A 96 6.73 9.14 -4.77
CA GLU A 96 6.26 7.82 -5.18
C GLU A 96 7.41 6.81 -5.12
N TYR A 97 7.12 5.60 -4.62
CA TYR A 97 8.09 4.52 -4.57
C TYR A 97 7.46 3.20 -5.03
N THR A 98 8.23 2.40 -5.77
CA THR A 98 7.79 1.08 -6.27
C THR A 98 8.77 -0.01 -5.84
N PHE A 99 8.27 -1.10 -5.27
CA PHE A 99 9.09 -2.19 -4.72
C PHE A 99 8.72 -3.57 -5.29
#